data_AF-A4UNS6-F1
#
_entry.id   AF-A4UNS6-F1
#
_cell.length_a   1.000
_cell.length_b   1.000
_cell.length_c   1.000
_cell.angle_alpha   90.00
_cell.angle_beta   90.00
_cell.angle_gamma   90.00
#
_symmetry.space_group_name_H-M   'P 1'
#
loop_
_entity.id
_entity.type
_entity.pdbx_description
1 polymer ?
#
loop_
_entity_poly.entity_id
_entity_poly.type
_entity_poly.pdbx_seq_one_letter_code
_entity_poly.pdbx_strand_id
1 'polypeptide(L)'
;AFTNERRHVDYGNLPRVTFTSPNLAAVGMTEKDAIRSGIRCTCRVLPLEHVPRAIVNRDTRGFIKIVADNSTGRIVGITAVGKEAG
;
A
#
# COMPACT_ATOMS: atom_id res chain seq x y z
N ALA A 1 -39.55 -5.35 -15.24
CA ALA A 1 -38.39 -5.21 -16.15
C ALA A 1 -37.14 -5.27 -15.28
N PHE A 2 -36.44 -6.40 -15.27
CA PHE A 2 -35.21 -6.58 -14.50
C PHE A 2 -34.09 -5.89 -15.28
N THR A 3 -33.61 -4.76 -14.78
CA THR A 3 -32.53 -4.00 -15.42
C THR A 3 -31.24 -4.81 -15.35
N ASN A 4 -30.71 -5.12 -16.52
CA ASN A 4 -29.43 -5.79 -16.74
C ASN A 4 -28.29 -4.80 -16.47
N GLU A 5 -28.15 -4.34 -15.22
CA GLU A 5 -27.03 -3.49 -14.81
C GLU A 5 -25.82 -4.37 -14.52
N ARG A 6 -24.91 -4.48 -15.50
CA ARG A 6 -23.59 -5.08 -15.29
C ARG A 6 -22.79 -4.22 -14.33
N ARG A 7 -22.88 -4.52 -13.03
CA ARG A 7 -22.01 -3.92 -12.02
C ARG A 7 -20.63 -4.55 -12.13
N HIS A 8 -19.63 -3.73 -12.46
CA HIS A 8 -18.22 -4.12 -12.47
C HIS A 8 -17.58 -3.71 -11.14
N VAL A 9 -16.89 -4.64 -10.48
CA VAL A 9 -16.14 -4.38 -9.24
C VAL A 9 -14.66 -4.25 -9.60
N ASP A 10 -14.04 -3.14 -9.21
CA ASP A 10 -12.60 -2.94 -9.35
C ASP A 10 -11.86 -3.57 -8.16
N TYR A 11 -11.14 -4.66 -8.41
CA TYR A 11 -10.32 -5.34 -7.41
C TYR A 11 -8.91 -4.76 -7.27
N GLY A 12 -8.53 -3.77 -8.09
CA GLY A 12 -7.22 -3.12 -8.00
C GLY A 12 -6.95 -2.49 -6.64
N ASN A 13 -8.01 -2.13 -5.90
CA ASN A 13 -7.93 -1.47 -4.59
C ASN A 13 -8.32 -2.39 -3.42
N LEU A 14 -8.40 -3.71 -3.63
CA LEU A 14 -8.72 -4.66 -2.57
C LEU A 14 -7.51 -4.81 -1.60
N PRO A 15 -7.65 -4.49 -0.30
CA PRO A 15 -6.55 -4.64 0.65
C PRO A 15 -6.28 -6.11 0.99
N ARG A 16 -5.03 -6.40 1.32
CA ARG A 16 -4.57 -7.72 1.78
C ARG A 16 -3.78 -7.54 3.07
N VAL A 17 -4.16 -8.28 4.11
CA VAL A 17 -3.58 -8.16 5.44
C VAL A 17 -3.09 -9.52 5.94
N THR A 18 -1.94 -9.53 6.62
CA THR A 18 -1.43 -10.69 7.35
C THR A 18 -1.22 -10.29 8.81
N PHE A 19 -1.94 -10.95 9.72
CA PHE A 19 -1.99 -10.63 11.15
C PHE A 19 -0.82 -11.23 11.95
N THR A 20 0.41 -11.07 11.45
CA THR A 20 1.65 -11.35 12.18
C THR A 20 1.98 -10.23 13.16
N SER A 21 3.08 -10.38 13.91
CA SER A 21 3.62 -9.34 14.80
C SER A 21 5.06 -8.96 14.38
N PRO A 22 5.29 -7.81 13.70
CA PRO A 22 4.31 -6.79 13.29
C PRO A 22 3.37 -7.24 12.18
N ASN A 23 2.24 -6.55 12.02
CA ASN A 23 1.27 -6.79 10.95
C ASN A 23 1.87 -6.37 9.60
N LEU A 24 1.37 -6.99 8.52
CA LEU A 24 1.64 -6.58 7.15
C LEU A 24 0.32 -6.24 6.47
N ALA A 25 0.25 -5.11 5.80
CA ALA A 25 -0.85 -4.75 4.91
C ALA A 25 -0.36 -4.21 3.59
N ALA A 26 -1.10 -4.50 2.53
CA ALA A 26 -0.84 -3.97 1.21
C ALA A 26 -2.15 -3.72 0.45
N VAL A 27 -2.14 -2.71 -0.41
CA VAL A 27 -3.25 -2.39 -1.33
C VAL A 27 -2.67 -1.80 -2.61
N GLY A 28 -3.31 -2.07 -3.75
CA GLY A 28 -2.83 -1.57 -5.04
C GLY A 28 -1.59 -2.29 -5.57
N MET A 29 -0.85 -1.59 -6.41
CA MET A 29 0.32 -2.11 -7.11
C MET A 29 1.56 -2.14 -6.22
N THR A 30 2.36 -3.21 -6.34
CA THR A 30 3.74 -3.16 -5.87
C THR A 30 4.60 -2.34 -6.84
N GLU A 31 5.80 -1.93 -6.41
CA GLU A 31 6.77 -1.29 -7.32
C GLU A 31 7.07 -2.17 -8.54
N LYS A 32 7.20 -3.49 -8.33
CA LYS A 32 7.42 -4.45 -9.42
C LYS A 32 6.26 -4.48 -10.41
N ASP A 33 5.02 -4.35 -9.92
CA ASP A 33 3.82 -4.35 -10.77
C ASP A 33 3.68 -3.02 -11.54
N ALA A 34 4.00 -1.89 -10.90
CA ALA A 34 4.02 -0.58 -11.53
C ALA A 34 5.04 -0.54 -12.68
N ILE A 35 6.29 -0.98 -12.43
CA ILE A 35 7.34 -1.05 -13.46
C ILE A 35 6.92 -1.96 -14.61
N ARG A 36 6.35 -3.14 -14.31
CA ARG A 36 5.88 -4.09 -15.33
C ARG A 36 4.73 -3.53 -16.17
N SER A 37 3.90 -2.69 -15.59
CA SER A 37 2.79 -2.00 -16.26
C SER A 37 3.24 -0.75 -17.03
N GLY A 38 4.55 -0.48 -17.10
CA GLY A 38 5.10 0.70 -17.78
C GLY A 38 4.95 2.00 -17.00
N ILE A 39 4.50 1.96 -15.74
CA ILE A 39 4.40 3.13 -14.88
C ILE A 39 5.79 3.44 -14.32
N ARG A 40 6.34 4.61 -14.68
CA ARG A 40 7.52 5.15 -14.01
C ARG A 40 7.11 5.58 -12.60
N CYS A 41 7.53 4.85 -11.57
CA CYS A 41 7.14 5.18 -10.21
C CYS A 41 8.10 6.15 -9.52
N THR A 42 7.54 7.04 -8.70
CA THR A 42 8.22 7.68 -7.58
C THR A 42 7.98 6.83 -6.34
N CYS A 43 8.69 5.71 -6.26
CA CYS A 43 8.62 4.80 -5.14
C CYS A 43 9.45 5.32 -3.95
N ARG A 44 8.88 5.33 -2.74
CA ARG A 44 9.56 5.78 -1.52
C ARG A 44 9.27 4.83 -0.37
N VAL A 45 10.27 4.64 0.49
CA VAL A 45 10.17 3.86 1.71
C VAL A 45 10.46 4.78 2.88
N LEU A 46 9.57 4.79 3.86
CA LEU A 46 9.70 5.47 5.14
C LEU A 46 9.89 4.40 6.24
N PRO A 47 11.09 4.23 6.78
CA PRO A 47 11.31 3.37 7.93
C PRO A 47 10.53 3.87 9.16
N LEU A 48 9.96 2.98 9.97
CA LEU A 48 9.16 3.38 11.14
C LEU A 48 9.97 4.05 12.26
N GLU A 49 11.30 3.95 12.24
CA GLU A 49 12.19 4.73 13.13
C GLU A 49 12.03 6.25 12.95
N HIS A 50 11.50 6.70 11.81
CA HIS A 50 11.20 8.11 11.53
C HIS A 50 9.74 8.48 11.85
N VAL A 51 8.93 7.55 12.35
CA VAL A 51 7.51 7.76 12.66
C VAL A 51 7.34 7.99 14.17
N PRO A 52 6.96 9.21 14.62
CA PRO A 52 6.91 9.54 16.05
C PRO A 52 6.05 8.58 16.87
N ARG A 53 4.92 8.11 16.31
CA ARG A 53 4.05 7.16 17.01
C ARG A 53 4.73 5.81 17.26
N ALA A 54 5.51 5.31 16.31
CA ALA A 54 6.27 4.07 16.46
C ALA A 54 7.37 4.21 17.53
N ILE A 55 8.04 5.37 17.56
CA ILE A 55 9.04 5.71 18.59
C ILE A 55 8.41 5.74 19.98
N VAL A 56 7.31 6.48 20.15
CA VAL A 56 6.58 6.58 21.43
C VAL A 56 6.07 5.21 21.89
N ASN A 57 5.62 4.37 20.95
CA ASN A 57 5.18 3.00 21.23
C ASN A 57 6.33 2.02 21.51
N ARG A 58 7.60 2.43 21.36
CA ARG A 58 8.79 1.58 21.45
C ARG A 58 8.76 0.36 20.51
N ASP A 59 8.11 0.49 19.35
CA ASP A 59 8.10 -0.52 18.30
C ASP A 59 8.29 0.15 16.94
N THR A 60 9.54 0.24 16.51
CA THR A 60 9.96 0.84 15.23
C THR A 60 10.24 -0.21 14.14
N ARG A 61 9.86 -1.47 14.37
CA ARG A 61 10.09 -2.54 13.38
C ARG A 61 9.14 -2.36 12.19
N GLY A 62 9.72 -2.22 11.00
CA GLY A 62 8.99 -2.18 9.74
C GLY A 62 9.12 -0.86 9.01
N PHE A 63 8.22 -0.62 8.06
CA PHE A 63 8.28 0.50 7.14
C PHE A 63 6.92 0.77 6.49
N ILE A 64 6.78 1.95 5.89
CA ILE A 64 5.70 2.31 4.97
C ILE A 64 6.32 2.55 3.60
N LYS A 65 5.86 1.84 2.58
CA LYS A 65 6.24 2.02 1.18
C LYS A 65 5.07 2.56 0.38
N ILE A 66 5.31 3.64 -0.34
CA ILE A 66 4.35 4.24 -1.27
C ILE A 66 4.86 4.09 -2.70
N VAL A 67 3.96 3.70 -3.59
CA VAL A 67 4.18 3.62 -5.03
C VAL A 67 3.28 4.66 -5.68
N ALA A 68 3.88 5.72 -6.22
CA ALA A 68 3.17 6.76 -6.96
C ALA A 68 3.63 6.81 -8.41
N ASP A 69 2.72 7.05 -9.35
CA ASP A 69 3.06 7.37 -10.74
C ASP A 69 3.76 8.72 -10.80
N ASN A 70 4.99 8.75 -11.33
CA ASN A 70 5.82 9.95 -11.40
C ASN A 70 5.26 11.02 -12.35
N SER A 71 4.47 10.63 -13.35
CA SER A 71 3.91 11.57 -14.32
C SER A 71 2.69 12.33 -13.77
N THR A 72 1.89 11.66 -12.94
CA THR A 72 0.60 12.17 -12.47
C THR A 72 0.57 12.48 -10.98
N GLY A 73 1.55 12.00 -10.22
CA GLY A 73 1.56 12.05 -8.75
C GLY A 73 0.54 11.12 -8.08
N ARG A 74 -0.22 10.33 -8.84
CA ARG A 74 -1.25 9.44 -8.29
C ARG A 74 -0.59 8.29 -7.53
N ILE A 75 -1.03 8.06 -6.30
CA ILE A 75 -0.66 6.86 -5.55
C ILE A 75 -1.38 5.66 -6.17
N VAL A 76 -0.62 4.66 -6.58
CA VAL A 76 -1.13 3.43 -7.21
C VAL A 76 -0.97 2.21 -6.30
N GLY A 77 -0.25 2.33 -5.19
CA GLY A 77 -0.17 1.29 -4.17
C GLY A 77 0.57 1.70 -2.91
N ILE A 78 0.27 0.98 -1.83
CA ILE A 78 0.90 1.14 -0.52
C ILE A 78 1.21 -0.25 0.05
N THR A 79 2.33 -0.36 0.74
CA THR A 79 2.66 -1.53 1.57
C THR A 79 3.18 -1.06 2.91
N ALA A 80 2.62 -1.57 4.00
CA ALA A 80 3.02 -1.23 5.36
C ALA A 80 3.36 -2.49 6.14
N VAL A 81 4.44 -2.41 6.91
CA VAL A 81 4.81 -3.38 7.93
C VAL A 81 4.96 -2.60 9.23
N GLY A 82 4.17 -2.95 10.24
CA GLY A 82 4.15 -2.22 11.50
C GLY A 82 3.07 -2.72 12.46
N LYS A 83 3.16 -2.28 13.71
CA LYS A 83 2.04 -2.42 14.65
C LYS A 83 0.83 -1.68 14.08
N GLU A 84 -0.34 -2.32 14.07
CA GLU A 84 -1.60 -1.75 13.56
C GLU A 84 -1.57 -1.39 12.06
N ALA A 85 -0.80 -2.12 11.25
CA ALA A 85 -0.80 -1.92 9.79
C ALA A 85 -2.06 -2.46 9.08
N GLY A 86 -2.79 -3.39 9.72
CA GLY A 86 -3.95 -4.10 9.16
C GLY A 86 -5.23 -3.28 9.07
#